data_AF-A0A9W8NJC9-F1
#
_entry.id   AF-A0A9W8NJC9-F1
#
_cell.length_a   1.000
_cell.length_b   1.000
_cell.length_c   1.000
_cell.angle_alpha   90.00
_cell.angle_beta   90.00
_cell.angle_gamma   90.00
#
_symmetry.space_group_name_H-M   'P 1'
#
loop_
_entity.id
_entity.type
_entity.pdbx_description
1 polymer ?
#
loop_
_entity_poly.entity_id
_entity_poly.type
_entity_poly.pdbx_seq_one_letter_code
_entity_poly.pdbx_strand_id
1 'polypeptide(L)'
;MYGPGLSISLKELHELLFGSKKTIVPAEDVVQDSWDLPAPSAAPVDLLPNLTHLSLAIDPSSAPSVSWKRLLSVAGKLSQLTQLSLAGWPEPSLTPNAKFAKMTSDTTGRSVQYGGTGPYSHNLDQDWTEAILVLKRLSRLIYGLEYLDLTGCSDWIRALREESDGEFRVDFVDWVGDWGKITTLRLNSGYGIETDDAPKSEVVRFSEWIEEAAAVERHIRAQRAGRGRFITVERDALSETAQAIVNHEKLMISLNQ
;
A
#
# COMPACT_ATOMS: atom_id res chain seq x y z
N MET A 1 4.78 21.95 21.66
CA MET A 1 5.25 22.63 20.44
C MET A 1 6.01 21.61 19.61
N TYR A 2 5.38 21.03 18.59
CA TYR A 2 6.07 20.20 17.60
C TYR A 2 6.41 21.09 16.41
N GLY A 3 7.69 21.14 16.02
CA GLY A 3 8.12 21.90 14.85
C GLY A 3 7.46 21.35 13.58
N PRO A 4 7.25 22.19 12.54
CA PRO A 4 6.69 21.71 11.28
C PRO A 4 7.61 20.62 10.71
N GLY A 5 7.10 19.40 10.61
CA GLY A 5 7.79 18.30 9.95
C GLY A 5 8.00 18.68 8.49
N LEU A 6 9.25 18.67 8.03
CA LEU A 6 9.59 18.80 6.62
C LEU A 6 9.07 17.55 5.90
N SER A 7 7.93 17.66 5.22
CA SER A 7 7.43 16.62 4.33
C SER A 7 8.16 16.71 3.00
N ILE A 8 8.73 15.60 2.52
CA ILE A 8 9.34 15.50 1.20
C ILE A 8 8.53 14.53 0.35
N SER A 9 8.36 14.84 -0.93
CA SER A 9 7.70 13.96 -1.88
C SER A 9 8.52 12.68 -2.10
N LEU A 10 7.87 11.59 -2.51
CA LEU A 10 8.56 10.35 -2.87
C LEU A 10 9.55 10.55 -4.03
N LYS A 11 9.34 11.58 -4.86
CA LYS A 11 10.28 11.99 -5.89
C LYS A 11 11.53 12.59 -5.26
N GLU A 12 11.38 13.54 -4.35
CA GLU A 12 12.48 14.16 -3.62
C GLU A 12 13.22 13.14 -2.77
N LEU A 13 12.52 12.19 -2.13
CA LEU A 13 13.16 11.06 -1.46
C LEU A 13 13.99 10.23 -2.43
N HIS A 14 13.44 9.88 -3.60
CA HIS A 14 14.19 9.14 -4.61
C HIS A 14 15.41 9.93 -5.11
N GLU A 15 15.26 11.23 -5.36
CA GLU A 15 16.36 12.11 -5.81
C GLU A 15 17.40 12.31 -4.71
N LEU A 16 16.98 12.40 -3.45
CA LEU A 16 17.86 12.51 -2.29
C LEU A 16 18.62 11.21 -2.04
N LEU A 17 17.99 10.05 -2.20
CA LEU A 17 18.60 8.73 -1.98
C LEU A 17 19.46 8.23 -3.15
N PHE A 18 19.14 8.64 -4.37
CA PHE A 18 19.72 8.02 -5.58
C PHE A 18 20.20 9.02 -6.62
N GLY A 19 20.14 10.32 -6.32
CA GLY A 19 20.44 11.39 -7.26
C GLY A 19 19.30 11.62 -8.26
N SER A 20 19.20 12.86 -8.75
CA SER A 20 18.38 13.15 -9.92
C SER A 20 19.05 12.51 -11.14
N LYS A 21 18.28 11.76 -11.95
CA LYS A 21 18.69 11.40 -13.31
C LYS A 21 18.72 12.67 -14.18
N LYS A 22 19.62 13.61 -13.90
CA LYS A 22 20.07 14.52 -14.94
C LYS A 22 20.98 13.67 -15.82
N THR A 23 20.46 13.30 -16.98
CA THR A 23 21.28 12.95 -18.13
C THR A 23 22.39 13.98 -18.21
N ILE A 24 23.62 13.58 -17.88
CA ILE A 24 24.80 14.33 -18.30
C ILE A 24 24.74 14.21 -19.81
N VAL A 25 24.25 15.24 -20.48
CA VAL A 25 24.53 15.45 -21.89
C VAL A 25 25.95 15.97 -21.90
N PRO A 26 26.96 15.23 -22.40
CA PRO A 26 28.23 15.87 -22.69
C PRO A 26 27.97 16.79 -23.89
N ALA A 27 28.22 18.07 -23.70
CA ALA A 27 28.47 18.96 -24.81
C ALA A 27 29.66 18.40 -25.63
N GLU A 28 29.59 18.64 -26.92
CA GLU A 28 30.37 18.07 -28.02
C GLU A 28 31.89 17.90 -27.77
N ASP A 29 32.42 16.82 -28.36
CA ASP A 29 33.80 16.59 -28.82
C ASP A 29 34.96 17.14 -27.98
N VAL A 30 35.52 16.29 -27.10
CA VAL A 30 36.98 16.13 -26.99
C VAL A 30 37.29 14.66 -26.62
N VAL A 31 37.93 13.95 -27.54
CA VAL A 31 38.60 12.67 -27.28
C VAL A 31 39.74 12.92 -26.30
N GLN A 32 39.65 12.39 -25.08
CA GLN A 32 40.78 12.35 -24.16
C GLN A 32 40.77 11.04 -23.36
N ASP A 33 41.61 10.10 -23.80
CA ASP A 33 42.02 8.92 -23.04
C ASP A 33 42.68 9.36 -21.73
N SER A 34 42.06 9.07 -20.59
CA SER A 34 42.73 9.13 -19.29
C SER A 34 42.04 8.22 -18.26
N TRP A 35 42.77 7.20 -17.82
CA TRP A 35 42.37 6.17 -16.87
C TRP A 35 42.40 6.65 -15.41
N ASP A 36 41.76 7.78 -15.11
CA ASP A 36 41.49 8.20 -13.72
C ASP A 36 40.11 8.85 -13.66
N LEU A 37 39.08 8.00 -13.65
CA LEU A 37 37.74 8.43 -13.26
C LEU A 37 37.78 8.66 -11.73
N PRO A 38 37.36 9.83 -11.22
CA PRO A 38 37.12 9.96 -9.79
C PRO A 38 36.11 8.88 -9.40
N ALA A 39 36.41 8.14 -8.32
CA ALA A 39 35.54 7.08 -7.82
C ALA A 39 34.09 7.58 -7.83
N PRO A 40 33.12 6.77 -8.32
CA PRO A 40 31.73 7.19 -8.40
C PRO A 40 31.32 7.72 -7.03
N SER A 41 30.90 8.99 -6.98
CA SER A 41 30.46 9.61 -5.72
C SER A 41 29.44 8.67 -5.11
N ALA A 42 29.73 8.21 -3.89
CA ALA A 42 28.91 7.27 -3.13
C ALA A 42 27.42 7.59 -3.36
N ALA A 43 26.66 6.62 -3.87
CA ALA A 43 25.24 6.83 -4.09
C ALA A 43 24.63 7.18 -2.73
N PRO A 44 23.69 8.12 -2.58
CA PRO A 44 23.27 8.58 -1.25
C PRO A 44 22.68 7.51 -0.31
N VAL A 45 22.42 6.28 -0.78
CA VAL A 45 22.24 5.10 0.09
C VAL A 45 23.44 4.86 1.00
N ASP A 46 24.65 5.11 0.51
CA ASP A 46 25.90 5.06 1.27
C ASP A 46 25.95 6.16 2.36
N LEU A 47 25.09 7.20 2.26
CA LEU A 47 24.92 8.23 3.30
C LEU A 47 23.87 7.82 4.36
N LEU A 48 23.04 6.81 4.08
CA LEU A 48 22.06 6.26 5.02
C LEU A 48 22.21 4.73 5.14
N PRO A 49 23.42 4.21 5.43
CA PRO A 49 23.70 2.78 5.44
C PRO A 49 22.91 2.01 6.50
N ASN A 50 22.28 2.71 7.44
CA ASN A 50 21.51 2.16 8.56
C ASN A 50 20.00 2.50 8.48
N LEU A 51 19.49 2.92 7.32
CA LEU A 51 18.07 3.20 7.16
C LEU A 51 17.26 1.90 7.24
N THR A 52 16.73 1.64 8.41
CA THR A 52 15.93 0.45 8.74
C THR A 52 14.44 0.78 8.84
N HIS A 53 14.09 2.05 9.07
CA HIS A 53 12.72 2.51 9.28
C HIS A 53 12.38 3.60 8.27
N LEU A 54 11.28 3.41 7.53
CA LEU A 54 10.77 4.36 6.56
C LEU A 54 9.28 4.56 6.76
N SER A 55 8.85 5.79 7.02
CA SER A 55 7.44 6.15 7.00
C SER A 55 7.15 6.99 5.77
N LEU A 56 6.18 6.55 4.97
CA LEU A 56 5.63 7.27 3.84
C LEU A 56 4.15 7.57 4.08
N ALA A 57 3.74 7.65 5.35
CA ALA A 57 2.36 7.92 5.73
C ALA A 57 1.83 9.19 5.05
N ILE A 58 0.59 9.11 4.59
CA ILE A 58 -0.12 10.18 3.91
C ILE A 58 -1.14 10.78 4.87
N ASP A 59 -1.17 12.10 4.96
CA ASP A 59 -2.29 12.81 5.54
C ASP A 59 -3.45 12.83 4.53
N PRO A 60 -4.63 12.28 4.86
CA PRO A 60 -5.80 12.30 3.98
C PRO A 60 -6.23 13.71 3.56
N SER A 61 -5.90 14.74 4.35
CA SER A 61 -6.24 16.13 4.09
C SER A 61 -5.33 16.81 3.05
N SER A 62 -4.17 16.23 2.76
CA SER A 62 -3.20 16.74 1.80
C SER A 62 -3.15 15.82 0.60
N ALA A 63 -3.68 16.20 -0.56
CA ALA A 63 -3.69 15.36 -1.76
C ALA A 63 -2.26 15.09 -2.29
N PRO A 64 -1.63 13.94 -2.00
CA PRO A 64 -0.26 13.70 -2.42
C PRO A 64 -0.26 12.89 -3.71
N SER A 65 0.66 13.21 -4.61
CA SER A 65 0.94 12.37 -5.79
C SER A 65 1.82 11.18 -5.38
N VAL A 66 1.24 10.19 -4.71
CA VAL A 66 1.94 8.94 -4.40
C VAL A 66 1.96 8.00 -5.60
N SER A 67 2.97 7.14 -5.66
CA SER A 67 3.19 6.26 -6.81
C SER A 67 3.80 4.95 -6.35
N TRP A 68 3.02 3.87 -6.45
CA TRP A 68 3.48 2.50 -6.23
C TRP A 68 4.68 2.14 -7.11
N LYS A 69 4.68 2.61 -8.37
CA LYS A 69 5.83 2.44 -9.28
C LYS A 69 7.12 3.04 -8.70
N ARG A 70 7.05 4.23 -8.10
CA ARG A 70 8.22 4.85 -7.44
C ARG A 70 8.60 4.12 -6.16
N LEU A 71 7.62 3.73 -5.35
CA LEU A 71 7.87 2.94 -4.13
C LEU A 71 8.66 1.67 -4.47
N LEU A 72 8.23 0.90 -5.47
CA LEU A 72 8.92 -0.31 -5.91
C LEU A 72 10.36 -0.01 -6.39
N SER A 73 10.58 1.11 -7.08
CA SER A 73 11.92 1.51 -7.52
C SER A 73 12.85 1.87 -6.36
N VAL A 74 12.31 2.41 -5.26
CA VAL A 74 13.07 2.75 -4.05
C VAL A 74 13.29 1.50 -3.19
N ALA A 75 12.23 0.70 -2.99
CA ALA A 75 12.23 -0.51 -2.18
C ALA A 75 13.32 -1.50 -2.61
N GLY A 76 13.52 -1.68 -3.92
CA GLY A 76 14.58 -2.57 -4.45
C GLY A 76 16.02 -2.14 -4.11
N LYS A 77 16.20 -0.94 -3.57
CA LYS A 77 17.51 -0.41 -3.16
C LYS A 77 17.64 -0.29 -1.63
N LEU A 78 16.56 -0.49 -0.89
CA LEU A 78 16.51 -0.42 0.58
C LEU A 78 16.48 -1.83 1.19
N SER A 79 17.53 -2.61 0.97
CA SER A 79 17.59 -4.02 1.38
C SER A 79 17.64 -4.24 2.90
N GLN A 80 17.98 -3.22 3.68
CA GLN A 80 18.02 -3.27 5.15
C GLN A 80 16.73 -2.80 5.83
N LEU A 81 15.70 -2.45 5.07
CA LEU A 81 14.46 -1.92 5.63
C LEU A 81 13.73 -3.01 6.43
N THR A 82 13.51 -2.75 7.72
CA THR A 82 12.77 -3.63 8.63
C THR A 82 11.40 -3.07 9.00
N GLN A 83 11.20 -1.76 8.91
CA GLN A 83 9.91 -1.11 9.19
C GLN A 83 9.47 -0.20 8.06
N LEU A 84 8.24 -0.38 7.61
CA LEU A 84 7.60 0.42 6.58
C LEU A 84 6.21 0.84 7.04
N SER A 85 5.93 2.15 7.02
CA SER A 85 4.56 2.66 7.14
C SER A 85 4.09 3.24 5.80
N LEU A 86 2.96 2.72 5.33
CA LEU A 86 2.19 3.18 4.17
C LEU A 86 0.80 3.63 4.63
N ALA A 87 0.68 4.18 5.84
CA ALA A 87 -0.60 4.63 6.35
C ALA A 87 -1.26 5.65 5.38
N GLY A 88 -2.55 5.47 5.11
CA GLY A 88 -3.33 6.30 4.19
C GLY A 88 -3.00 6.11 2.70
N TRP A 89 -2.24 5.09 2.32
CA TRP A 89 -1.93 4.85 0.91
C TRP A 89 -3.14 4.37 0.11
N PRO A 90 -3.29 4.84 -1.15
CA PRO A 90 -4.34 4.39 -2.04
C PRO A 90 -4.07 2.96 -2.51
N GLU A 91 -5.08 2.35 -3.12
CA GLU A 91 -5.00 1.01 -3.70
C GLU A 91 -3.72 0.79 -4.55
N PRO A 92 -3.01 -0.35 -4.37
CA PRO A 92 -1.85 -0.72 -5.17
C PRO A 92 -2.17 -0.83 -6.66
N SER A 93 -1.65 0.12 -7.45
CA SER A 93 -1.82 0.12 -8.92
C SER A 93 -0.62 0.76 -9.62
N LEU A 94 -0.23 0.18 -10.76
CA LEU A 94 0.80 0.74 -11.65
C LEU A 94 0.20 1.63 -12.74
N THR A 95 -1.13 1.56 -12.95
CA THR A 95 -1.86 2.33 -13.95
C THR A 95 -2.96 3.21 -13.34
N PRO A 96 -2.66 4.07 -12.34
CA PRO A 96 -3.68 4.84 -11.62
C PRO A 96 -4.51 5.75 -12.55
N ASN A 97 -3.92 6.26 -13.64
CA ASN A 97 -4.62 7.12 -14.59
C ASN A 97 -5.60 6.38 -15.50
N ALA A 98 -5.42 5.07 -15.73
CA ALA A 98 -6.33 4.28 -16.56
C ALA A 98 -7.72 4.15 -15.89
N LYS A 99 -7.76 4.16 -14.55
CA LYS A 99 -8.99 4.14 -13.74
C LYS A 99 -9.81 5.43 -13.82
N PHE A 100 -9.23 6.54 -14.29
CA PHE A 100 -9.90 7.84 -14.44
C PHE A 100 -9.99 8.31 -15.89
N ALA A 101 -9.31 7.64 -16.81
CA ALA A 101 -9.33 7.98 -18.23
C ALA A 101 -10.69 7.65 -18.83
N LYS A 102 -11.34 8.66 -19.43
CA LYS A 102 -12.56 8.49 -20.22
C LYS A 102 -12.18 8.59 -21.70
N MET A 103 -12.51 7.57 -22.49
CA MET A 103 -12.40 7.59 -23.94
C MET A 103 -13.77 7.86 -24.54
N THR A 104 -13.87 8.90 -25.36
CA THR A 104 -15.09 9.20 -26.11
C THR A 104 -15.08 8.38 -27.39
N SER A 105 -16.12 7.57 -27.60
CA SER A 105 -16.28 6.80 -28.83
C SER A 105 -16.61 7.73 -29.99
N ASP A 106 -15.73 7.81 -31.00
CA ASP A 106 -15.94 8.64 -32.18
C ASP A 106 -17.16 8.21 -33.04
N THR A 107 -17.63 6.97 -32.85
CA THR A 107 -18.78 6.41 -33.59
C THR A 107 -20.13 6.68 -32.91
N THR A 108 -20.16 6.80 -31.58
CA THR A 108 -21.43 6.94 -30.81
C THR A 108 -21.50 8.20 -29.95
N GLY A 109 -20.41 8.98 -29.85
CA GLY A 109 -20.31 10.18 -29.02
C GLY A 109 -20.36 9.91 -27.51
N ARG A 110 -20.40 8.65 -27.09
CA ARG A 110 -20.47 8.25 -25.68
C ARG A 110 -19.08 8.18 -25.07
N SER A 111 -18.92 8.82 -23.91
CA SER A 111 -17.72 8.75 -23.09
C SER A 111 -17.76 7.47 -22.26
N VAL A 112 -16.86 6.53 -22.55
CA VAL A 112 -16.71 5.23 -21.86
C VAL A 112 -15.37 5.26 -21.13
N GLN A 113 -15.30 4.76 -19.90
CA GLN A 113 -14.02 4.72 -19.18
C GLN A 113 -13.04 3.76 -19.90
N TYR A 114 -11.83 4.24 -20.17
CA TYR A 114 -10.81 3.52 -20.95
C TYR A 114 -10.32 2.25 -20.24
N GLY A 115 -10.32 2.25 -18.90
CA GLY A 115 -9.98 1.07 -18.08
C GLY A 115 -11.07 0.03 -17.94
N GLY A 116 -12.26 0.22 -18.53
CA GLY A 116 -13.42 -0.67 -18.39
C GLY A 116 -14.03 -0.74 -16.97
N THR A 117 -13.33 -0.20 -15.98
CA THR A 117 -13.62 -0.24 -14.55
C THR A 117 -13.51 1.18 -14.00
N GLY A 118 -14.56 1.66 -13.35
CA GLY A 118 -14.58 2.95 -12.67
C GLY A 118 -13.69 2.99 -11.42
N PRO A 119 -13.50 4.16 -10.80
CA PRO A 119 -12.74 4.29 -9.54
C PRO A 119 -13.36 3.52 -8.36
N TYR A 120 -14.55 2.94 -8.53
CA TYR A 120 -15.23 2.06 -7.57
C TYR A 120 -15.47 0.64 -8.10
N SER A 121 -15.00 0.32 -9.31
CA SER A 121 -15.36 -0.94 -9.97
C SER A 121 -14.73 -2.17 -9.32
N HIS A 122 -13.61 -2.08 -8.62
CA HIS A 122 -12.99 -3.27 -8.01
C HIS A 122 -13.73 -3.75 -6.75
N ASN A 123 -14.33 -2.83 -5.97
CA ASN A 123 -15.27 -3.21 -4.91
C ASN A 123 -16.55 -3.86 -5.47
N LEU A 124 -16.89 -3.59 -6.73
CA LEU A 124 -18.07 -4.12 -7.41
C LEU A 124 -17.78 -5.42 -8.19
N ASP A 125 -16.60 -5.53 -8.79
CA ASP A 125 -16.17 -6.62 -9.68
C ASP A 125 -15.24 -7.62 -8.97
N GLN A 126 -14.82 -7.33 -7.73
CA GLN A 126 -13.95 -8.15 -6.87
C GLN A 126 -12.60 -8.54 -7.49
N ASP A 127 -12.13 -7.80 -8.50
CA ASP A 127 -10.84 -8.04 -9.13
C ASP A 127 -9.70 -7.34 -8.37
N TRP A 128 -8.96 -8.13 -7.60
CA TRP A 128 -7.79 -7.68 -6.81
C TRP A 128 -6.45 -7.95 -7.51
N THR A 129 -6.46 -8.41 -8.77
CA THR A 129 -5.27 -8.97 -9.44
C THR A 129 -4.12 -7.97 -9.51
N GLU A 130 -4.37 -6.71 -9.94
CA GLU A 130 -3.31 -5.70 -10.01
C GLU A 130 -2.72 -5.41 -8.62
N ALA A 131 -3.59 -5.26 -7.61
CA ALA A 131 -3.17 -4.97 -6.26
C ALA A 131 -2.30 -6.09 -5.67
N ILE A 132 -2.74 -7.34 -5.85
CA ILE A 132 -1.98 -8.54 -5.46
C ILE A 132 -0.61 -8.57 -6.14
N LEU A 133 -0.52 -8.31 -7.44
CA LEU A 133 0.74 -8.30 -8.18
C LEU A 133 1.71 -7.20 -7.71
N VAL A 134 1.19 -6.01 -7.39
CA VAL A 134 1.99 -4.91 -6.85
C VAL A 134 2.52 -5.26 -5.45
N LEU A 135 1.66 -5.79 -4.57
CA LEU A 135 2.03 -6.18 -3.21
C LEU A 135 3.03 -7.36 -3.21
N LYS A 136 2.80 -8.37 -4.05
CA LYS A 136 3.73 -9.50 -4.26
C LYS A 136 5.09 -9.05 -4.79
N ARG A 137 5.13 -8.01 -5.63
CA ARG A 137 6.39 -7.44 -6.08
C ARG A 137 7.07 -6.67 -4.96
N LEU A 138 6.33 -5.89 -4.18
CA LEU A 138 6.85 -5.17 -3.04
C LEU A 138 7.45 -6.14 -2.01
N SER A 139 6.74 -7.23 -1.69
CA SER A 139 7.18 -8.20 -0.69
C SER A 139 8.53 -8.83 -1.01
N ARG A 140 8.78 -9.14 -2.29
CA ARG A 140 10.07 -9.65 -2.76
C ARG A 140 11.20 -8.64 -2.66
N LEU A 141 10.91 -7.36 -2.88
CA LEU A 141 11.92 -6.31 -2.85
C LEU A 141 12.34 -5.97 -1.41
N ILE A 142 11.41 -6.05 -0.47
CA ILE A 142 11.63 -5.78 0.97
C ILE A 142 11.27 -7.01 1.81
N TYR A 143 11.88 -8.15 1.48
CA TYR A 143 11.67 -9.42 2.18
C TYR A 143 12.21 -9.44 3.63
N GLY A 144 13.01 -8.42 3.98
CA GLY A 144 13.56 -8.20 5.32
C GLY A 144 12.57 -7.60 6.32
N LEU A 145 11.37 -7.23 5.87
CA LEU A 145 10.43 -6.45 6.66
C LEU A 145 9.93 -7.22 7.90
N GLU A 146 9.92 -6.55 9.05
CA GLU A 146 9.45 -7.06 10.34
C GLU A 146 8.19 -6.33 10.83
N TYR A 147 8.03 -5.06 10.44
CA TYR A 147 6.87 -4.22 10.75
C TYR A 147 6.30 -3.59 9.48
N LEU A 148 4.99 -3.74 9.27
CA LEU A 148 4.25 -3.09 8.19
C LEU A 148 3.02 -2.38 8.76
N ASP A 149 2.91 -1.09 8.48
CA ASP A 149 1.75 -0.27 8.88
C ASP A 149 0.95 0.17 7.66
N LEU A 150 -0.30 -0.29 7.61
CA LEU A 150 -1.28 0.00 6.56
C LEU A 150 -2.53 0.66 7.17
N THR A 151 -2.33 1.44 8.23
CA THR A 151 -3.43 2.19 8.86
C THR A 151 -4.16 3.06 7.83
N GLY A 152 -5.49 3.01 7.76
CA GLY A 152 -6.29 3.83 6.84
C GLY A 152 -6.34 3.36 5.37
N CYS A 153 -5.81 2.18 5.07
CA CYS A 153 -5.86 1.52 3.77
C CYS A 153 -7.09 0.60 3.51
N SER A 154 -8.31 0.95 4.00
CA SER A 154 -9.52 0.07 3.98
C SER A 154 -9.77 -0.55 2.63
N ASP A 155 -9.61 0.29 1.62
CA ASP A 155 -10.16 0.06 0.30
C ASP A 155 -9.44 -1.08 -0.41
N TRP A 156 -8.34 -1.59 0.14
CA TRP A 156 -7.55 -2.63 -0.48
C TRP A 156 -6.95 -3.67 0.47
N ILE A 157 -7.19 -3.59 1.79
CA ILE A 157 -6.67 -4.60 2.73
C ILE A 157 -7.11 -6.03 2.37
N ARG A 158 -8.24 -6.17 1.66
CA ARG A 158 -8.71 -7.46 1.15
C ARG A 158 -7.71 -8.12 0.19
N ALA A 159 -6.97 -7.35 -0.61
CA ALA A 159 -5.91 -7.86 -1.50
C ALA A 159 -4.77 -8.58 -0.74
N LEU A 160 -4.63 -8.39 0.58
CA LEU A 160 -3.63 -9.08 1.40
C LEU A 160 -3.95 -10.56 1.61
N ARG A 161 -5.20 -10.99 1.38
CA ARG A 161 -5.66 -12.38 1.59
C ARG A 161 -6.31 -13.05 0.38
N GLU A 162 -6.55 -12.30 -0.69
CA GLU A 162 -7.16 -12.83 -1.90
C GLU A 162 -6.12 -13.56 -2.76
N GLU A 163 -6.61 -14.50 -3.55
CA GLU A 163 -5.86 -15.24 -4.54
C GLU A 163 -6.40 -14.84 -5.92
N SER A 164 -5.52 -14.45 -6.84
CA SER A 164 -5.91 -14.15 -8.22
C SER A 164 -5.43 -15.24 -9.15
N ASP A 165 -6.34 -15.77 -9.96
CA ASP A 165 -6.01 -16.65 -11.08
C ASP A 165 -5.39 -15.82 -12.21
N GLY A 166 -4.07 -15.67 -12.17
CA GLY A 166 -3.31 -15.15 -13.30
C GLY A 166 -3.32 -16.14 -14.46
N GLU A 167 -3.02 -15.65 -15.68
CA GLU A 167 -3.21 -16.35 -16.95
C GLU A 167 -2.66 -17.80 -16.98
N PHE A 168 -1.70 -18.14 -16.10
CA PHE A 168 -1.20 -19.52 -15.93
C PHE A 168 -0.74 -19.85 -14.49
N ARG A 169 -1.06 -19.02 -13.49
CA ARG A 169 -0.63 -19.22 -12.09
C ARG A 169 -1.53 -18.49 -11.11
N VAL A 170 -1.72 -19.07 -9.93
CA VAL A 170 -2.32 -18.36 -8.80
C VAL A 170 -1.29 -17.38 -8.23
N ASP A 171 -1.64 -16.09 -8.25
CA ASP A 171 -0.85 -15.02 -7.66
C ASP A 171 -1.49 -14.61 -6.32
N PHE A 172 -0.66 -14.46 -5.28
CA PHE A 172 -1.06 -14.08 -3.92
C PHE A 172 0.15 -13.45 -3.18
N VAL A 173 -0.12 -12.78 -2.07
CA VAL A 173 0.91 -12.27 -1.15
C VAL A 173 1.43 -13.41 -0.28
N ASP A 174 2.72 -13.74 -0.40
CA ASP A 174 3.34 -14.83 0.36
C ASP A 174 3.75 -14.38 1.78
N TRP A 175 2.94 -14.76 2.76
CA TRP A 175 3.18 -14.46 4.17
C TRP A 175 4.09 -15.46 4.90
N VAL A 176 4.59 -16.48 4.18
CA VAL A 176 5.46 -17.53 4.73
C VAL A 176 6.90 -17.33 4.25
N GLY A 177 7.10 -17.05 2.96
CA GLY A 177 8.39 -16.76 2.34
C GLY A 177 8.69 -15.27 2.32
N ASP A 178 8.21 -14.57 1.28
CA ASP A 178 8.59 -13.18 0.99
C ASP A 178 8.33 -12.23 2.19
N TRP A 179 7.16 -12.34 2.85
CA TRP A 179 6.80 -11.58 4.06
C TRP A 179 6.77 -12.44 5.33
N GLY A 180 7.52 -13.55 5.35
CA GLY A 180 7.62 -14.45 6.51
C GLY A 180 8.24 -13.83 7.77
N LYS A 181 9.01 -12.74 7.61
CA LYS A 181 9.67 -12.03 8.72
C LYS A 181 8.79 -11.02 9.44
N ILE A 182 7.67 -10.61 8.84
CA ILE A 182 6.74 -9.65 9.44
C ILE A 182 6.18 -10.25 10.73
N THR A 183 6.44 -9.59 11.86
CA THR A 183 5.92 -9.95 13.18
C THR A 183 4.82 -9.00 13.64
N THR A 184 4.76 -7.79 13.06
CA THR A 184 3.72 -6.82 13.37
C THR A 184 3.14 -6.25 12.08
N LEU A 185 1.84 -6.42 11.91
CA LEU A 185 1.06 -5.82 10.83
C LEU A 185 -0.01 -4.92 11.45
N ARG A 186 0.01 -3.63 11.12
CA ARG A 186 -0.96 -2.66 11.64
C ARG A 186 -2.02 -2.35 10.60
N LEU A 187 -3.26 -2.69 10.90
CA LEU A 187 -4.45 -2.53 10.07
C LEU A 187 -5.51 -1.71 10.82
N ASN A 188 -5.13 -0.60 11.45
CA ASN A 188 -6.10 0.32 12.07
C ASN A 188 -6.82 1.16 11.00
N SER A 189 -8.03 1.65 11.28
CA SER A 189 -8.82 2.50 10.39
C SER A 189 -8.19 3.86 10.14
N GLY A 190 -7.34 4.34 11.05
CA GLY A 190 -6.77 5.68 11.01
C GLY A 190 -7.72 6.79 11.48
N TYR A 191 -8.95 6.46 11.86
CA TYR A 191 -9.91 7.37 12.47
C TYR A 191 -10.64 6.67 13.62
N GLY A 192 -10.63 7.29 14.80
CA GLY A 192 -11.41 6.82 15.94
C GLY A 192 -12.85 7.27 15.78
N ILE A 193 -13.79 6.32 15.85
CA ILE A 193 -15.19 6.66 16.07
C ILE A 193 -15.31 7.09 17.53
N GLU A 194 -15.54 8.37 17.79
CA GLU A 194 -16.01 8.83 19.10
C GLU A 194 -17.46 8.37 19.25
N THR A 195 -17.69 7.45 20.17
CA THR A 195 -18.73 6.41 20.06
C THR A 195 -20.16 6.86 20.33
N ASP A 196 -20.35 8.09 20.79
CA ASP A 196 -21.65 8.50 21.33
C ASP A 196 -22.52 9.25 20.30
N ASP A 197 -21.90 9.89 19.29
CA ASP A 197 -22.61 10.70 18.27
C ASP A 197 -22.35 10.28 16.82
N ALA A 198 -21.55 9.23 16.59
CA ALA A 198 -21.22 8.81 15.23
C ALA A 198 -22.44 8.23 14.48
N PRO A 199 -22.64 8.60 13.20
CA PRO A 199 -23.74 8.08 12.42
C PRO A 199 -23.62 6.56 12.24
N LYS A 200 -24.76 5.85 12.29
CA LYS A 200 -24.82 4.39 12.19
C LYS A 200 -24.06 3.83 10.99
N SER A 201 -24.11 4.50 9.85
CA SER A 201 -23.38 4.10 8.64
C SER A 201 -21.86 4.10 8.83
N GLU A 202 -21.32 5.03 9.62
CA GLU A 202 -19.89 5.04 9.95
C GLU A 202 -19.55 3.91 10.92
N VAL A 203 -20.41 3.65 11.90
CA VAL A 203 -20.27 2.51 12.82
C VAL A 203 -20.25 1.18 12.06
N VAL A 204 -21.15 1.00 11.09
CA VAL A 204 -21.18 -0.20 10.23
C VAL A 204 -19.91 -0.31 9.40
N ARG A 205 -19.48 0.75 8.70
CA ARG A 205 -18.23 0.74 7.91
C ARG A 205 -16.99 0.43 8.76
N PHE A 206 -16.93 0.96 9.98
CA PHE A 206 -15.85 0.67 10.92
C PHE A 206 -15.91 -0.76 11.45
N SER A 207 -17.10 -1.34 11.60
CA SER A 207 -17.23 -2.77 11.91
C SER A 207 -16.75 -3.65 10.76
N GLU A 208 -17.09 -3.31 9.50
CA GLU A 208 -16.59 -4.01 8.30
C GLU A 208 -15.07 -3.95 8.23
N TRP A 209 -14.47 -2.79 8.52
CA TRP A 209 -13.02 -2.65 8.64
C TRP A 209 -12.41 -3.67 9.61
N ILE A 210 -12.95 -3.74 10.83
CA ILE A 210 -12.43 -4.61 11.89
C ILE A 210 -12.57 -6.09 11.49
N GLU A 211 -13.69 -6.44 10.85
CA GLU A 211 -13.94 -7.79 10.33
C GLU A 211 -12.95 -8.18 9.22
N GLU A 212 -12.68 -7.25 8.30
CA GLU A 212 -11.72 -7.44 7.21
C GLU A 212 -10.29 -7.59 7.73
N ALA A 213 -9.88 -6.77 8.70
CA ALA A 213 -8.57 -6.89 9.36
C ALA A 213 -8.43 -8.24 10.09
N ALA A 214 -9.49 -8.70 10.77
CA ALA A 214 -9.52 -10.00 11.41
C ALA A 214 -9.51 -11.17 10.40
N ALA A 215 -10.11 -10.99 9.22
CA ALA A 215 -10.02 -11.97 8.14
C ALA A 215 -8.60 -12.09 7.58
N VAL A 216 -7.89 -10.98 7.39
CA VAL A 216 -6.47 -10.97 6.99
C VAL A 216 -5.63 -11.67 8.05
N GLU A 217 -5.81 -11.37 9.33
CA GLU A 217 -5.09 -12.05 10.41
C GLU A 217 -5.28 -13.57 10.39
N ARG A 218 -6.53 -14.04 10.27
CA ARG A 218 -6.84 -15.48 10.17
C ARG A 218 -6.17 -16.12 8.97
N HIS A 219 -6.21 -15.46 7.81
CA HIS A 219 -5.57 -15.92 6.59
C HIS A 219 -4.05 -16.07 6.75
N ILE A 220 -3.38 -15.06 7.30
CA ILE A 220 -1.92 -15.11 7.51
C ILE A 220 -1.55 -16.24 8.47
N ARG A 221 -2.28 -16.37 9.58
CA ARG A 221 -2.06 -17.46 10.55
C ARG A 221 -2.27 -18.84 9.92
N ALA A 222 -3.28 -18.98 9.07
CA ALA A 222 -3.53 -20.21 8.32
C ALA A 222 -2.41 -20.52 7.31
N GLN A 223 -1.96 -19.54 6.51
CA GLN A 223 -0.83 -19.72 5.58
C GLN A 223 0.45 -20.14 6.33
N ARG A 224 0.76 -19.47 7.45
CA ARG A 224 1.93 -19.80 8.27
C ARG A 224 1.85 -21.19 8.87
N ALA A 225 0.67 -21.62 9.33
CA ALA A 225 0.44 -22.95 9.89
C ALA A 225 1.48 -23.36 10.95
N GLY A 226 1.87 -22.41 11.82
CA GLY A 226 2.90 -22.61 12.85
C GLY A 226 4.36 -22.52 12.37
N ARG A 227 4.59 -22.23 11.08
CA ARG A 227 5.92 -22.00 10.51
C ARG A 227 6.30 -20.52 10.60
N GLY A 228 7.59 -20.25 10.74
CA GLY A 228 8.12 -18.89 10.78
C GLY A 228 7.88 -18.18 12.11
N ARG A 229 7.91 -16.85 12.10
CA ARG A 229 7.72 -16.04 13.30
C ARG A 229 6.24 -15.85 13.62
N PHE A 230 5.91 -15.65 14.88
CA PHE A 230 4.55 -15.25 15.27
C PHE A 230 4.21 -13.88 14.70
N ILE A 231 2.96 -13.68 14.26
CA ILE A 231 2.47 -12.39 13.78
C ILE A 231 1.43 -11.84 14.75
N THR A 232 1.58 -10.56 15.07
CA THR A 232 0.59 -9.73 15.75
C THR A 232 -0.05 -8.82 14.72
N VAL A 233 -1.38 -8.89 14.58
CA VAL A 233 -2.13 -7.95 13.75
C VAL A 233 -2.82 -6.94 14.66
N GLU A 234 -2.35 -5.70 14.62
CA GLU A 234 -2.97 -4.58 15.32
C GLU A 234 -4.17 -4.10 14.52
N ARG A 235 -5.33 -4.00 15.16
CA ARG A 235 -6.59 -3.55 14.57
C ARG A 235 -7.44 -2.85 15.63
N ASP A 236 -8.41 -2.07 15.20
CA ASP A 236 -9.29 -1.37 16.13
C ASP A 236 -10.27 -2.32 16.84
N ALA A 237 -10.91 -1.79 17.87
CA ALA A 237 -11.95 -2.47 18.63
C ALA A 237 -13.21 -1.59 18.64
N LEU A 238 -14.38 -2.25 18.60
CA LEU A 238 -15.66 -1.59 18.81
C LEU A 238 -15.88 -1.37 20.31
N SER A 239 -16.47 -0.23 20.66
CA SER A 239 -17.09 -0.07 21.98
C SER A 239 -18.32 -0.95 22.11
N GLU A 240 -18.76 -1.17 23.35
CA GLU A 240 -20.00 -1.92 23.62
C GLU A 240 -21.22 -1.27 22.96
N THR A 241 -21.28 0.07 22.92
CA THR A 241 -22.35 0.83 22.28
C THR A 241 -22.35 0.64 20.76
N ALA A 242 -21.19 0.76 20.12
CA ALA A 242 -21.03 0.53 18.69
C ALA A 242 -21.37 -0.92 18.31
N GLN A 243 -20.97 -1.88 19.13
CA GLN A 243 -21.28 -3.29 18.93
C GLN A 243 -22.79 -3.58 18.96
N ALA A 244 -23.53 -2.93 19.87
CA ALA A 244 -24.99 -3.07 19.94
C ALA A 244 -25.68 -2.55 18.66
N ILE A 245 -25.21 -1.42 18.11
CA ILE A 245 -25.71 -0.86 16.85
C ILE A 245 -25.50 -1.85 15.70
N VAL A 246 -24.28 -2.40 15.56
CA VAL A 246 -23.95 -3.38 14.51
C VAL A 246 -24.83 -4.62 14.61
N ASN A 247 -25.02 -5.15 15.81
CA ASN A 247 -25.85 -6.35 16.04
C ASN A 247 -27.31 -6.10 15.65
N HIS A 248 -27.85 -4.94 16.00
CA HIS A 248 -29.22 -4.56 15.62
C HIS A 248 -29.38 -4.48 14.09
N GLU A 249 -28.45 -3.83 13.39
CA GLU A 249 -28.51 -3.72 11.93
C GLU A 249 -28.40 -5.10 11.24
N LYS A 250 -27.50 -5.99 11.71
CA LYS A 250 -27.38 -7.36 11.18
C LYS A 250 -28.68 -8.17 11.34
N LEU A 251 -29.35 -8.03 12.48
CA LEU A 251 -30.65 -8.70 12.73
C LEU A 251 -31.73 -8.18 11.78
N MET A 252 -31.80 -6.87 11.56
CA MET A 252 -32.77 -6.27 10.64
C MET A 252 -32.56 -6.72 9.19
N ILE A 253 -31.31 -6.86 8.75
CA ILE A 253 -31.00 -7.40 7.41
C ILE A 253 -31.43 -8.87 7.30
N SER A 254 -31.14 -9.68 8.32
CA SER A 254 -31.49 -11.12 8.33
C SER A 254 -32.99 -11.40 8.37
N LEU A 255 -33.82 -10.46 8.87
CA LEU A 255 -35.28 -10.59 8.90
C LEU A 255 -35.96 -10.19 7.58
N ASN A 256 -35.23 -9.52 6.69
CA ASN A 256 -35.73 -8.99 5.42
C ASN A 256 -35.26 -9.81 4.19
N GLN A 257 -34.55 -10.91 4.40
CA GLN A 257 -34.13 -11.89 3.38
C GLN A 257 -34.92 -13.19 3.52
#